data_AF-A0A925FR32-F1
#
_entry.id   AF-A0A925FR32-F1
#
_cell.length_a   1.000
_cell.length_b   1.000
_cell.length_c   1.000
_cell.angle_alpha   90.00
_cell.angle_beta   90.00
_cell.angle_gamma   90.00
#
_symmetry.space_group_name_H-M   'P 1'
#
loop_
_entity.id
_entity.type
_entity.pdbx_description
1 polymer ?
#
loop_
_entity_poly.entity_id
_entity_poly.type
_entity_poly.pdbx_seq_one_letter_code
_entity_poly.pdbx_strand_id
1 'polypeptide(L)'
;MSEQSATAAAKEMIEFDEAFTLHHRTVFRTARSVVQDCGLAEDVTQEVFIRLYKHKDSIADAEMLRPWLIRVALNVARNTLRGNIRANTRDENYVKESV
;
A
#
# COMPACT_ATOMS: atom_id res chain seq x y z
N MET A 1 -36.23 -24.29 23.66
CA MET A 1 -34.90 -24.66 24.17
C MET A 1 -33.94 -24.38 23.02
N SER A 2 -33.65 -23.11 22.73
CA SER A 2 -32.76 -22.22 23.51
C SER A 2 -31.34 -22.79 23.41
N GLU A 3 -30.38 -22.14 22.75
CA GLU A 3 -29.89 -20.82 23.15
C GLU A 3 -29.55 -19.91 21.96
N GLN A 4 -30.26 -18.77 21.87
CA GLN A 4 -29.63 -17.52 21.48
C GLN A 4 -29.03 -16.90 22.75
N SER A 5 -27.72 -16.59 22.74
CA SER A 5 -27.07 -15.57 23.58
C SER A 5 -25.64 -15.39 23.05
N ALA A 6 -25.33 -14.37 22.25
CA ALA A 6 -25.02 -12.99 22.64
C ALA A 6 -23.69 -12.83 23.41
N THR A 7 -22.66 -12.24 22.78
CA THR A 7 -21.96 -11.00 23.21
C THR A 7 -20.63 -10.79 22.46
N ALA A 8 -20.62 -9.78 21.58
CA ALA A 8 -19.53 -8.89 21.15
C ALA A 8 -19.81 -8.52 19.69
N ALA A 9 -19.86 -7.24 19.35
CA ALA A 9 -19.74 -6.82 17.95
C ALA A 9 -18.39 -7.36 17.47
N ALA A 10 -18.43 -8.50 16.77
CA ALA A 10 -17.23 -9.11 16.23
C ALA A 10 -16.68 -8.09 15.25
N LYS A 11 -15.59 -7.43 15.63
CA LYS A 11 -14.77 -6.69 14.69
C LYS A 11 -14.48 -7.67 13.55
N GLU A 12 -15.12 -7.49 12.39
CA GLU A 12 -14.84 -8.33 11.23
C GLU A 12 -13.35 -8.21 10.97
N MET A 13 -12.64 -9.31 11.23
CA MET A 13 -11.20 -9.31 11.09
C MET A 13 -10.90 -9.28 9.60
N ILE A 14 -10.06 -8.35 9.17
CA ILE A 14 -9.71 -8.22 7.77
C ILE A 14 -8.85 -9.41 7.37
N GLU A 15 -9.39 -10.28 6.54
CA GLU A 15 -8.67 -11.39 5.93
C GLU A 15 -7.76 -10.87 4.81
N PHE A 16 -6.48 -11.18 4.89
CA PHE A 16 -5.47 -10.61 4.00
C PHE A 16 -5.69 -10.99 2.53
N ASP A 17 -5.99 -12.25 2.26
CA ASP A 17 -6.15 -12.76 0.89
C ASP A 17 -7.35 -12.13 0.19
N GLU A 18 -8.44 -11.91 0.92
CA GLU A 18 -9.62 -11.21 0.41
C GLU A 18 -9.32 -9.74 0.14
N ALA A 19 -8.69 -9.06 1.11
CA ALA A 19 -8.25 -7.67 0.95
C ALA A 19 -7.30 -7.49 -0.23
N PHE A 20 -6.36 -8.42 -0.42
CA PHE A 20 -5.44 -8.43 -1.54
C PHE A 20 -6.19 -8.58 -2.86
N THR A 21 -7.01 -9.63 -2.98
CA THR A 21 -7.77 -9.92 -4.20
C THR A 21 -8.67 -8.75 -4.60
N LEU A 22 -9.35 -8.12 -3.62
CA LEU A 22 -10.28 -7.03 -3.87
C LEU A 22 -9.59 -5.70 -4.22
N HIS A 23 -8.45 -5.41 -3.60
CA HIS A 23 -7.86 -4.07 -3.66
C HIS A 23 -6.56 -3.96 -4.45
N HIS A 24 -5.91 -5.08 -4.81
CA HIS A 24 -4.61 -5.08 -5.50
C HIS A 24 -4.61 -4.18 -6.75
N ARG A 25 -5.62 -4.34 -7.62
CA ARG A 25 -5.73 -3.53 -8.84
C ARG A 25 -5.90 -2.04 -8.55
N THR A 26 -6.62 -1.68 -7.50
CA THR A 26 -6.81 -0.27 -7.12
C THR A 26 -5.50 0.32 -6.61
N VAL A 27 -4.82 -0.38 -5.69
CA VAL A 27 -3.51 0.04 -5.16
C VAL A 27 -2.49 0.21 -6.28
N PHE A 28 -2.39 -0.78 -7.18
CA PHE A 28 -1.50 -0.71 -8.33
C PHE A 28 -1.79 0.48 -9.24
N ARG A 29 -3.06 0.73 -9.58
CA ARG A 29 -3.43 1.87 -10.43
C ARG A 29 -3.14 3.21 -9.75
N THR A 30 -3.39 3.30 -8.44
CA THR A 30 -3.03 4.49 -7.64
C THR A 30 -1.53 4.71 -7.64
N ALA A 31 -0.73 3.68 -7.37
CA ALA A 31 0.73 3.77 -7.44
C ALA A 31 1.20 4.20 -8.83
N ARG A 32 0.73 3.52 -9.89
CA ARG A 32 1.09 3.78 -11.29
C ARG A 32 0.78 5.20 -11.75
N SER A 33 -0.33 5.77 -11.26
CA SER A 33 -0.72 7.16 -11.56
C SER A 33 0.26 8.19 -10.98
N VAL A 34 0.97 7.83 -9.91
CA VAL A 34 1.97 8.67 -9.27
C VAL A 34 3.34 8.41 -9.87
N VAL A 35 3.86 7.18 -9.78
CA VAL A 35 5.26 6.89 -10.17
C VAL A 35 5.50 6.90 -11.67
N GLN A 36 4.46 6.80 -12.49
CA GLN A 36 4.55 6.74 -13.94
C GLN A 36 5.54 5.69 -14.51
N ASP A 37 5.91 4.68 -13.71
CA ASP A 37 6.60 3.46 -14.13
C ASP A 37 5.88 2.17 -13.65
N CYS A 38 5.94 1.09 -14.45
CA CYS A 38 5.26 -0.17 -14.12
C CYS A 38 5.95 -0.94 -12.98
N GLY A 39 7.28 -1.06 -13.04
CA GLY A 39 8.05 -1.81 -12.05
C GLY A 39 7.99 -1.12 -10.69
N LEU A 40 8.20 0.21 -10.66
CA LEU A 40 8.06 0.99 -9.43
C LEU A 40 6.64 0.92 -8.86
N ALA A 41 5.61 0.84 -9.72
CA ALA A 41 4.23 0.71 -9.24
C ALA A 41 3.98 -0.65 -8.59
N GLU A 42 4.60 -1.71 -9.12
CA GLU A 42 4.55 -3.05 -8.53
C GLU A 42 5.27 -3.08 -7.19
N ASP A 43 6.48 -2.52 -7.08
CA ASP A 43 7.23 -2.42 -5.83
C ASP A 43 6.44 -1.65 -4.75
N VAL A 44 5.85 -0.51 -5.13
CA VAL A 44 4.99 0.27 -4.23
C VAL A 44 3.79 -0.56 -3.78
N THR A 45 3.18 -1.31 -4.70
CA THR A 45 2.01 -2.16 -4.39
C THR A 45 2.39 -3.25 -3.39
N GLN A 46 3.50 -3.93 -3.60
CA GLN A 46 4.02 -4.94 -2.68
C GLN A 46 4.27 -4.35 -1.29
N GLU A 47 4.96 -3.22 -1.20
CA GLU A 47 5.23 -2.54 0.07
C GLU A 47 3.93 -2.14 0.81
N VAL A 48 2.90 -1.70 0.10
CA VAL A 48 1.58 -1.39 0.69
C VAL A 48 0.95 -2.63 1.31
N PHE A 49 0.97 -3.77 0.63
CA PHE A 49 0.38 -5.01 1.15
C PHE A 49 1.22 -5.63 2.27
N ILE A 50 2.55 -5.49 2.26
CA ILE A 50 3.40 -5.86 3.40
C ILE A 50 3.01 -5.04 4.64
N ARG A 51 2.77 -3.74 4.48
CA ARG A 51 2.27 -2.89 5.58
C ARG A 51 0.88 -3.29 6.03
N LEU A 52 -0.01 -3.66 5.10
CA LEU A 52 -1.33 -4.17 5.45
C LEU A 52 -1.19 -5.41 6.34
N TYR A 53 -0.40 -6.40 5.91
CA TYR A 53 -0.20 -7.63 6.66
C TYR A 53 0.29 -7.37 8.10
N LYS A 54 1.20 -6.40 8.27
CA LYS A 54 1.75 -6.01 9.58
C LYS A 54 0.78 -5.22 10.47
N HIS A 55 -0.21 -4.53 9.89
CA HIS A 55 -1.05 -3.57 10.61
C HIS A 55 -2.55 -3.87 10.53
N LYS A 56 -2.98 -4.93 9.83
CA LYS A 56 -4.39 -5.26 9.59
C LYS A 56 -5.22 -5.36 10.89
N ASP A 57 -4.63 -5.86 11.98
CA ASP A 57 -5.32 -6.04 13.26
C ASP A 57 -5.66 -4.70 13.95
N SER A 58 -4.95 -3.63 13.58
CA SER A 58 -5.17 -2.25 14.09
C SER A 58 -6.24 -1.48 13.31
N ILE A 59 -6.61 -1.93 12.11
CA ILE A 59 -7.64 -1.28 11.29
C ILE A 59 -8.99 -1.59 11.93
N ALA A 60 -9.77 -0.54 12.23
CA ALA A 60 -10.98 -0.66 13.04
C ALA A 60 -12.12 -1.41 12.33
N ASP A 61 -12.23 -1.25 11.01
CA ASP A 61 -13.35 -1.73 10.19
C ASP A 61 -12.89 -1.97 8.74
N ALA A 62 -13.50 -2.94 8.05
CA ALA A 62 -13.36 -3.19 6.63
C ALA A 62 -13.68 -1.96 5.76
N GLU A 63 -14.63 -1.11 6.18
CA GLU A 63 -14.93 0.14 5.45
C GLU A 63 -13.75 1.11 5.41
N MET A 64 -12.86 1.06 6.42
CA MET A 64 -11.67 1.92 6.51
C MET A 64 -10.48 1.37 5.73
N LEU A 65 -10.53 0.12 5.28
CA LEU A 65 -9.44 -0.54 4.58
C LEU A 65 -9.11 0.16 3.26
N ARG A 66 -10.13 0.41 2.42
CA ARG A 66 -9.91 1.01 1.10
C ARG A 66 -9.33 2.45 1.19
N PRO A 67 -9.88 3.36 2.01
CA PRO A 67 -9.27 4.68 2.24
C PRO A 67 -7.84 4.58 2.78
N TRP A 68 -7.58 3.64 3.70
CA TRP A 68 -6.25 3.41 4.25
C TRP A 68 -5.26 2.96 3.16
N LEU A 69 -5.63 1.97 2.34
CA LEU A 69 -4.80 1.48 1.24
C LEU A 69 -4.44 2.57 0.23
N ILE A 70 -5.41 3.39 -0.18
CA ILE A 70 -5.16 4.50 -1.10
C ILE A 70 -4.20 5.51 -0.48
N ARG A 71 -4.38 5.86 0.80
CA ARG A 71 -3.50 6.80 1.50
C ARG A 71 -2.06 6.27 1.59
N VAL A 72 -1.89 5.01 1.99
CA VAL A 72 -0.57 4.38 2.10
C VAL A 72 0.08 4.29 0.71
N ALA A 73 -0.66 3.87 -0.32
CA ALA A 73 -0.16 3.79 -1.69
C ALA A 73 0.35 5.14 -2.21
N LEU A 74 -0.43 6.22 -2.02
CA LEU A 74 -0.01 7.57 -2.39
C LEU A 74 1.26 8.02 -1.66
N ASN A 75 1.35 7.72 -0.36
CA ASN A 75 2.51 8.10 0.45
C ASN A 75 3.77 7.35 0.03
N VAL A 76 3.67 6.02 -0.14
CA VAL A 76 4.78 5.18 -0.59
C VAL A 76 5.22 5.59 -2.00
N ALA A 77 4.29 5.75 -2.95
CA ALA A 77 4.59 6.18 -4.32
C ALA A 77 5.31 7.53 -4.39
N ARG A 78 4.86 8.53 -3.62
CA ARG A 78 5.52 9.85 -3.55
C ARG A 78 6.91 9.76 -2.95
N ASN A 79 7.11 8.90 -1.95
CA ASN A 79 8.43 8.67 -1.35
C ASN A 79 9.37 7.96 -2.33
N THR A 80 8.87 6.98 -3.08
CA THR A 80 9.62 6.28 -4.14
C THR A 80 10.09 7.27 -5.20
N LEU A 81 9.21 8.15 -5.70
CA LEU A 81 9.61 9.21 -6.65
C LEU A 81 10.67 10.14 -6.07
N ARG A 82 10.49 10.62 -4.83
CA ARG A 82 11.48 11.49 -4.17
C ARG A 82 12.83 10.79 -3.97
N GLY A 83 12.82 9.48 -3.69
CA GLY A 83 14.03 8.66 -3.61
C GLY A 83 14.71 8.52 -4.96
N ASN A 84 13.94 8.24 -6.01
CA ASN A 84 14.44 8.08 -7.38
C ASN A 84 15.06 9.38 -7.90
N ILE A 85 14.40 10.53 -7.72
CA ILE A 85 14.98 11.84 -8.09
C ILE A 85 16.34 12.04 -7.42
N ARG A 86 16.48 11.72 -6.12
CA ARG A 86 17.77 11.84 -5.42
C ARG A 86 18.82 10.87 -5.94
N ALA A 87 18.43 9.65 -6.32
CA ALA A 87 19.34 8.67 -6.90
C ALA A 87 19.81 9.13 -8.28
N ASN A 88 18.88 9.53 -9.15
CA ASN A 88 19.20 10.01 -10.49
C ASN A 88 20.04 11.29 -10.48
N THR A 89 19.79 12.24 -9.57
CA THR A 89 20.67 13.41 -9.40
C THR A 89 22.10 13.01 -9.00
N ARG A 90 22.28 11.95 -8.21
CA ARG A 90 23.62 11.44 -7.87
C ARG A 90 24.28 10.78 -9.06
N ASP A 91 23.53 9.97 -9.82
CA ASP A 91 24.04 9.31 -11.02
C ASP A 91 24.43 10.33 -12.09
N GLU A 92 23.62 11.37 -12.31
CA GLU A 92 23.94 12.50 -13.20
C GLU A 92 25.20 13.27 -12.76
N ASN A 93 25.37 13.49 -11.44
CA ASN A 93 26.57 14.14 -10.91
C ASN A 93 27.81 13.25 -11.06
N TYR A 94 27.68 11.93 -10.85
CA TYR A 94 28.76 10.98 -11.07
C TYR A 94 29.23 10.99 -12.53
N VAL A 95 28.28 10.98 -13.49
CA VAL A 95 28.62 11.08 -14.92
C VAL A 95 29.36 12.39 -15.22
N LYS A 96 28.90 13.53 -14.69
CA LYS A 96 29.55 14.84 -14.91
C LYS A 96 30.92 14.98 -14.26
N GLU A 97 31.18 14.35 -13.12
CA GLU A 97 32.50 14.37 -12.47
C GLU A 97 33.51 13.42 -13.14
N SER A 98 33.02 12.43 -13.89
CA SER A 98 33.83 11.42 -14.57
C SER A 98 34.20 11.73 -16.03
N VAL A 99 33.75 12.85 -16.58
CA VAL A 99 33.98 13.33 -17.97
C VAL A 99 34.73 14.66 -17.94
#